data_AF-A0A6A6A1J5-F1
#
_entry.id   AF-A0A6A6A1J5-F1
#
_cell.length_a   1.000
_cell.length_b   1.000
_cell.length_c   1.000
_cell.angle_alpha   90.00
_cell.angle_beta   90.00
_cell.angle_gamma   90.00
#
_symmetry.space_group_name_H-M   'P 1'
#
loop_
_entity.id
_entity.type
_entity.pdbx_description
1 polymer ?
#
loop_
_entity_poly.entity_id
_entity_poly.type
_entity_poly.pdbx_seq_one_letter_code
_entity_poly.pdbx_strand_id
1 'polypeptide(L)'
;MSMTDDPDTDVANVPGSATASVVPNVTCSKPLPIATESVPAVTAVMGNSAANTSSLSTRDTDVIPNISQPIDSAAPSFLTLPAEIRNLVYKQLFEFDGFIDHDCSWNPEHIMRSTIVPGTAFLSTCHQINFEAAGILYSQNSFRVVQSDCLEYPIQTAGDWLKSIGRQAGFVRKFLVEIEVDIHYGMPNGYEVCANVLPILLHLWQHTGLKLELSLTAPVGISHATLRDIEVGTSKLNKVFTCLTYSDVLGISRYKRFPHILSSINIVLNSTGRYGAVHFKPTGNRTDCTFPRIDFGISDSGEVQGIHHSSNPKTFEGIMASSHIRECLMEQIAPPIREITLDLTNRGVSPQIPAIFMVNRDTRSELTDSHCPRTIRASMITKRLKTSFTSELSTLDSWYRVIVPGNKSWCKAPTAFTLKFDLTKSLPLDEVRFDATSIAWATLDYAWNTSVDIELASSDGQMLRNLRYTMTLKDMRRSIVVAFHRILELYPQYENLPPPVVWMDGRGDVREADYDSKAGKSPIWTNHESNINDSVIENRVEQARSYLSEHDDLEPHDDTSLIGRLAHLLYLEYYGK
;
A
#
# COMPACT_ATOMS: atom_id res chain seq x y z
N MET A 1 -60.34 10.12 -8.06
CA MET A 1 -61.03 10.59 -9.28
C MET A 1 -59.95 10.77 -10.33
N SER A 2 -59.58 9.68 -11.02
CA SER A 2 -60.15 9.18 -12.30
C SER A 2 -59.67 10.06 -13.46
N MET A 3 -58.69 9.55 -14.21
CA MET A 3 -58.87 8.91 -15.54
C MET A 3 -58.87 9.95 -16.67
N THR A 4 -57.95 9.79 -17.63
CA THR A 4 -58.24 9.42 -19.03
C THR A 4 -56.93 9.37 -19.84
N ASP A 5 -56.58 8.15 -20.27
CA ASP A 5 -56.33 7.67 -21.64
C ASP A 5 -55.58 8.53 -22.67
N ASP A 6 -54.45 7.97 -23.17
CA ASP A 6 -54.03 7.63 -24.57
C ASP A 6 -54.23 8.65 -25.73
N PRO A 7 -53.50 8.58 -26.89
CA PRO A 7 -53.01 7.34 -27.55
C PRO A 7 -51.69 7.38 -28.37
N ASP A 8 -51.27 6.16 -28.76
CA ASP A 8 -50.71 5.68 -30.04
C ASP A 8 -49.58 6.43 -30.78
N THR A 9 -48.53 5.66 -31.10
CA THR A 9 -47.78 5.84 -32.36
C THR A 9 -47.28 4.51 -32.92
N ASP A 10 -47.86 4.17 -34.07
CA ASP A 10 -47.46 3.11 -34.99
C ASP A 10 -46.03 3.28 -35.49
N VAL A 11 -45.26 2.17 -35.58
CA VAL A 11 -44.15 2.06 -36.54
C VAL A 11 -44.25 0.72 -37.27
N ALA A 12 -44.34 0.85 -38.60
CA ALA A 12 -44.56 -0.19 -39.57
C ALA A 12 -43.38 -1.15 -39.75
N ASN A 13 -43.73 -2.43 -39.96
CA ASN A 13 -42.92 -3.47 -40.59
C ASN A 13 -42.77 -3.22 -42.10
N VAL A 14 -41.65 -3.66 -42.71
CA VAL A 14 -41.54 -4.40 -44.00
C VAL A 14 -40.04 -4.71 -44.30
N PRO A 15 -39.73 -5.79 -45.06
CA PRO A 15 -38.58 -6.68 -44.83
C PRO A 15 -37.56 -6.74 -45.98
N GLY A 16 -36.50 -7.55 -45.83
CA GLY A 16 -35.75 -8.03 -47.00
C GLY A 16 -34.35 -8.60 -46.77
N SER A 17 -34.30 -9.92 -46.57
CA SER A 17 -33.30 -10.91 -47.00
C SER A 17 -32.07 -10.46 -47.82
N ALA A 18 -30.87 -10.88 -47.39
CA ALA A 18 -29.84 -11.45 -48.29
C ALA A 18 -28.80 -12.26 -47.49
N THR A 19 -28.92 -13.59 -47.54
CA THR A 19 -27.88 -14.54 -47.14
C THR A 19 -26.83 -14.65 -48.25
N ALA A 20 -25.56 -14.33 -47.95
CA ALA A 20 -24.44 -14.61 -48.83
C ALA A 20 -23.43 -15.54 -48.12
N SER A 21 -23.37 -16.76 -48.64
CA SER A 21 -22.38 -17.80 -48.32
C SER A 21 -21.05 -17.41 -48.96
N VAL A 22 -19.98 -17.28 -48.16
CA VAL A 22 -18.61 -17.24 -48.66
C VAL A 22 -17.79 -18.32 -47.95
N VAL A 23 -17.43 -19.33 -48.73
CA VAL A 23 -16.46 -20.38 -48.41
C VAL A 23 -15.06 -19.84 -48.74
N PRO A 24 -14.07 -20.01 -47.86
CA PRO A 24 -12.69 -20.12 -48.30
C PRO A 24 -12.19 -21.55 -48.09
N ASN A 25 -11.97 -22.24 -49.20
CA ASN A 25 -11.07 -23.37 -49.30
C ASN A 25 -9.65 -22.91 -48.94
N VAL A 26 -9.10 -23.41 -47.83
CA VAL A 26 -7.65 -23.41 -47.60
C VAL A 26 -7.23 -24.85 -47.40
N THR A 27 -6.55 -25.37 -48.42
CA THR A 27 -5.95 -26.70 -48.48
C THR A 27 -4.80 -26.81 -47.48
N CYS A 28 -5.00 -27.70 -46.50
CA CYS A 28 -4.01 -28.05 -45.48
C CYS A 28 -2.85 -28.81 -46.15
N SER A 29 -1.68 -28.17 -46.20
CA SER A 29 -0.46 -28.72 -46.78
C SER A 29 0.43 -29.29 -45.68
N LYS A 30 0.59 -30.61 -45.71
CA LYS A 30 1.66 -31.49 -45.18
C LYS A 30 2.32 -31.19 -43.81
N PRO A 31 2.38 -32.18 -42.90
CA PRO A 31 3.18 -32.09 -41.68
C PRO A 31 4.68 -32.18 -41.99
N LEU A 32 5.47 -31.26 -41.40
CA LEU A 32 6.93 -31.36 -41.30
C LEU A 32 7.31 -32.54 -40.38
N PRO A 33 8.43 -33.24 -40.67
CA PRO A 33 8.83 -34.42 -39.91
C PRO A 33 9.39 -34.03 -38.54
N ILE A 34 8.96 -34.79 -37.54
CA ILE A 34 9.49 -34.79 -36.17
C ILE A 34 10.95 -35.28 -36.24
N ALA A 35 11.89 -34.38 -35.97
CA ALA A 35 13.25 -34.76 -35.66
C ALA A 35 13.27 -35.37 -34.25
N THR A 36 13.43 -36.68 -34.19
CA THR A 36 13.78 -37.40 -32.97
C THR A 36 15.24 -37.10 -32.64
N GLU A 37 15.48 -36.14 -31.75
CA GLU A 37 16.76 -36.03 -31.07
C GLU A 37 16.87 -37.14 -30.02
N SER A 38 17.92 -37.93 -30.19
CA SER A 38 18.30 -39.02 -29.32
C SER A 38 18.90 -38.47 -28.02
N VAL A 39 18.34 -38.88 -26.90
CA VAL A 39 18.88 -38.65 -25.56
C VAL A 39 20.20 -39.42 -25.43
N PRO A 40 21.33 -38.78 -25.09
CA PRO A 40 22.53 -39.52 -24.74
C PRO A 40 22.35 -40.12 -23.35
N ALA A 41 22.50 -41.45 -23.28
CA ALA A 41 22.58 -42.22 -22.05
C ALA A 41 23.76 -41.71 -21.21
N VAL A 42 23.46 -41.14 -20.04
CA VAL A 42 24.47 -40.86 -19.02
C VAL A 42 24.76 -42.18 -18.29
N THR A 43 25.82 -42.84 -18.73
CA THR A 43 26.44 -43.97 -18.05
C THR A 43 27.05 -43.46 -16.75
N ALA A 44 26.42 -43.74 -15.62
CA ALA A 44 26.99 -43.48 -14.31
C ALA A 44 28.18 -44.43 -14.09
N VAL A 45 29.36 -43.84 -13.98
CA VAL A 45 30.61 -44.48 -13.59
C VAL A 45 30.49 -44.95 -12.14
N MET A 46 30.49 -46.27 -11.95
CA MET A 46 30.71 -46.88 -10.64
C MET A 46 32.17 -46.64 -10.22
N GLY A 47 32.36 -45.65 -9.33
CA GLY A 47 33.58 -45.47 -8.57
C GLY A 47 33.48 -46.20 -7.24
N ASN A 48 34.19 -47.33 -7.14
CA ASN A 48 34.46 -48.02 -5.89
C ASN A 48 35.24 -47.11 -4.93
N SER A 49 34.76 -46.94 -3.69
CA SER A 49 35.60 -46.53 -2.58
C SER A 49 35.22 -47.27 -1.30
N ALA A 50 36.11 -48.22 -1.01
CA ALA A 50 36.55 -48.76 0.26
C ALA A 50 35.82 -48.30 1.54
N ALA A 51 35.29 -49.32 2.21
CA ALA A 51 35.24 -49.54 3.65
C ALA A 51 35.87 -48.45 4.55
N ASN A 52 35.01 -47.74 5.27
CA ASN A 52 35.32 -47.19 6.59
C ASN A 52 34.19 -47.59 7.55
N THR A 53 34.35 -48.77 8.14
CA THR A 53 33.64 -49.23 9.33
C THR A 53 34.03 -48.33 10.50
N SER A 54 33.30 -47.23 10.67
CA SER A 54 33.28 -46.47 11.92
C SER A 54 32.17 -47.04 12.79
N SER A 55 32.58 -47.83 13.78
CA SER A 55 31.75 -48.26 14.89
C SER A 55 31.23 -47.02 15.61
N LEU A 56 29.93 -46.75 15.49
CA LEU A 56 29.23 -45.84 16.39
C LEU A 56 29.25 -46.43 17.79
N SER A 57 30.23 -45.99 18.58
CA SER A 57 30.19 -46.05 20.04
C SER A 57 29.01 -45.21 20.51
N THR A 58 27.89 -45.86 20.85
CA THR A 58 26.85 -45.33 21.73
C THR A 58 27.49 -44.93 23.05
N ARG A 59 27.92 -43.66 23.15
CA ARG A 59 28.13 -43.02 24.45
C ARG A 59 26.75 -42.77 25.02
N ASP A 60 26.32 -43.71 25.87
CA ASP A 60 25.40 -43.41 26.97
C ASP A 60 26.03 -42.25 27.75
N THR A 61 25.64 -41.04 27.39
CA THR A 61 25.73 -39.92 28.31
C THR A 61 24.59 -40.16 29.26
N ASP A 62 24.91 -40.63 30.46
CA ASP A 62 24.03 -40.54 31.61
C ASP A 62 23.61 -39.07 31.74
N VAL A 63 22.50 -38.72 31.11
CA VAL A 63 21.78 -37.48 31.38
C VAL A 63 21.28 -37.66 32.80
N ILE A 64 22.09 -37.24 33.77
CA ILE A 64 21.66 -37.10 35.16
C ILE A 64 20.40 -36.23 35.07
N PRO A 65 19.20 -36.76 35.37
CA PRO A 65 18.02 -35.94 35.38
C PRO A 65 18.28 -34.84 36.41
N ASN A 66 18.23 -33.58 35.98
CA ASN A 66 18.28 -32.43 36.87
C ASN A 66 17.02 -32.47 37.74
N ILE A 67 17.04 -33.28 38.78
CA ILE A 67 15.98 -33.38 39.78
C ILE A 67 16.00 -32.05 40.52
N SER A 68 14.90 -31.31 40.44
CA SER A 68 14.76 -30.03 41.12
C SER A 68 14.91 -30.25 42.63
N GLN A 69 15.92 -29.64 43.25
CA GLN A 69 16.12 -29.70 44.69
C GLN A 69 15.50 -28.46 45.37
N PRO A 70 14.93 -28.61 46.58
CA PRO A 70 14.43 -27.47 47.33
C PRO A 70 15.58 -26.52 47.71
N ILE A 71 15.26 -25.22 47.80
CA ILE A 71 16.23 -24.19 48.23
C ILE A 71 16.71 -24.45 49.67
N ASP A 72 15.81 -24.93 50.53
CA ASP A 72 16.14 -25.41 51.88
C ASP A 72 16.03 -26.93 51.90
N SER A 73 17.16 -27.62 52.06
CA SER A 73 17.23 -29.07 52.13
C SER A 73 16.71 -29.66 53.45
N ALA A 74 16.55 -28.83 54.49
CA ALA A 74 15.99 -29.25 55.78
C ALA A 74 14.46 -29.09 55.84
N ALA A 75 13.87 -28.27 54.96
CA ALA A 75 12.43 -28.09 54.87
C ALA A 75 11.75 -29.21 54.05
N PRO A 76 10.54 -29.64 54.44
CA PRO A 76 9.76 -30.59 53.64
C PRO A 76 9.40 -29.95 52.29
N SER A 77 9.82 -30.58 51.20
CA SER A 77 9.54 -30.11 49.84
C SER A 77 8.21 -30.69 49.34
N PHE A 78 7.45 -29.91 48.57
CA PHE A 78 6.25 -30.41 47.89
C PHE A 78 6.54 -31.66 47.04
N LEU A 79 7.71 -31.73 46.43
CA LEU A 79 8.15 -32.89 45.61
C LEU A 79 8.40 -34.16 46.44
N THR A 80 8.50 -34.06 47.77
CA THR A 80 8.67 -35.22 48.67
C THR A 80 7.35 -35.87 49.07
N LEU A 81 6.22 -35.22 48.81
CA LEU A 81 4.89 -35.82 49.02
C LEU A 81 4.67 -36.98 48.04
N PRO A 82 3.89 -38.01 48.39
CA PRO A 82 3.49 -39.05 47.43
C PRO A 82 2.78 -38.46 46.21
N ALA A 83 2.96 -39.08 45.04
CA ALA A 83 2.40 -38.59 43.77
C ALA A 83 0.87 -38.46 43.83
N GLU A 84 0.20 -39.34 44.56
CA GLU A 84 -1.25 -39.31 44.81
C GLU A 84 -1.67 -38.02 45.51
N ILE A 85 -0.92 -37.61 46.54
CA ILE A 85 -1.17 -36.36 47.27
C ILE A 85 -0.88 -35.15 46.39
N ARG A 86 0.22 -35.16 45.63
CA ARG A 86 0.54 -34.08 44.68
C ARG A 86 -0.56 -33.91 43.63
N ASN A 87 -1.08 -35.01 43.08
CA ASN A 87 -2.19 -35.00 42.12
C ASN A 87 -3.48 -34.44 42.72
N LEU A 88 -3.79 -34.74 43.98
CA LEU A 88 -4.93 -34.12 44.68
C LEU A 88 -4.75 -32.61 44.81
N VAL A 89 -3.54 -32.15 45.13
CA VAL A 89 -3.24 -30.71 45.20
C VAL A 89 -3.34 -30.08 43.81
N TYR A 90 -2.80 -30.70 42.77
CA TYR A 90 -2.90 -30.20 41.40
C TYR A 90 -4.37 -30.10 40.95
N LYS A 91 -5.21 -31.09 41.25
CA LYS A 91 -6.66 -31.01 40.96
C LYS A 91 -7.30 -29.84 41.68
N GLN A 92 -7.05 -29.70 42.99
CA GLN A 92 -7.61 -28.61 43.79
C GLN A 92 -7.18 -27.21 43.28
N LEU A 93 -5.99 -27.09 42.69
CA LEU A 93 -5.47 -25.83 42.15
C LEU A 93 -5.95 -25.55 40.73
N PHE A 94 -5.98 -26.56 39.87
CA PHE A 94 -6.09 -26.37 38.43
C PHE A 94 -7.42 -26.81 37.83
N GLU A 95 -8.24 -27.60 38.52
CA GLU A 95 -9.57 -28.01 38.03
C GLU A 95 -10.55 -26.84 38.21
N PHE A 96 -11.15 -26.40 37.09
CA PHE A 96 -12.01 -25.24 37.03
C PHE A 96 -13.33 -25.59 36.34
N ASP A 97 -14.44 -25.32 37.03
CA ASP A 97 -15.79 -25.52 36.51
C ASP A 97 -16.16 -24.36 35.56
N GLY A 98 -15.65 -24.41 34.32
CA GLY A 98 -15.94 -23.40 33.29
C GLY A 98 -14.91 -23.37 32.16
N PHE A 99 -14.89 -22.24 31.45
CA PHE A 99 -13.84 -21.95 30.48
C PHE A 99 -12.73 -21.12 31.13
N ILE A 100 -11.48 -21.53 30.85
CA ILE A 100 -10.32 -20.70 31.09
C ILE A 100 -10.17 -19.78 29.88
N ASP A 101 -10.48 -18.50 30.08
CA ASP A 101 -10.47 -17.49 29.02
C ASP A 101 -9.04 -17.01 28.76
N HIS A 102 -8.62 -17.17 27.51
CA HIS A 102 -7.43 -16.56 26.95
C HIS A 102 -7.86 -15.31 26.20
N ASP A 103 -7.61 -14.16 26.84
CA ASP A 103 -7.90 -12.85 26.29
C ASP A 103 -6.75 -12.43 25.36
N CYS A 104 -7.09 -12.01 24.13
CA CYS A 104 -6.13 -11.55 23.12
C CYS A 104 -5.70 -10.08 23.30
N SER A 105 -6.21 -9.37 24.31
CA SER A 105 -5.98 -7.94 24.47
C SER A 105 -4.56 -7.62 24.93
N TRP A 106 -3.99 -6.59 24.30
CA TRP A 106 -2.86 -5.84 24.87
C TRP A 106 -3.30 -4.83 25.94
N ASN A 107 -4.62 -4.65 26.12
CA ASN A 107 -5.17 -3.70 27.09
C ASN A 107 -5.14 -4.31 28.51
N PRO A 108 -4.40 -3.70 29.46
CA PRO A 108 -4.34 -4.16 30.84
C PRO A 108 -5.71 -4.31 31.53
N GLU A 109 -6.70 -3.50 31.14
CA GLU A 109 -8.06 -3.57 31.69
C GLU A 109 -8.82 -4.83 31.25
N HIS A 110 -8.49 -5.37 30.08
CA HIS A 110 -9.06 -6.60 29.55
C HIS A 110 -8.28 -7.84 30.03
N ILE A 111 -6.97 -7.71 30.26
CA ILE A 111 -6.19 -8.75 30.96
C ILE A 111 -6.82 -9.08 32.33
N MET A 112 -7.42 -8.10 33.01
CA MET A 112 -8.17 -8.33 34.27
C MET A 112 -9.45 -9.15 34.10
N ARG A 113 -9.98 -9.30 32.87
CA ARG A 113 -11.12 -10.16 32.54
C ARG A 113 -10.73 -11.59 32.20
N SER A 114 -9.45 -11.88 31.95
CA SER A 114 -8.98 -13.25 31.76
C SER A 114 -9.28 -14.10 33.01
N THR A 115 -9.68 -15.36 32.81
CA THR A 115 -9.97 -16.26 33.94
C THR A 115 -8.68 -16.47 34.74
N ILE A 116 -8.58 -15.85 35.91
CA ILE A 116 -7.46 -16.09 36.83
C ILE A 116 -7.62 -17.51 37.38
N VAL A 117 -6.91 -18.47 36.78
CA VAL A 117 -6.78 -19.81 37.36
C VAL A 117 -5.85 -19.69 38.57
N PRO A 118 -6.36 -19.87 39.81
CA PRO A 118 -5.54 -19.75 41.00
C PRO A 118 -4.39 -20.77 40.93
N GLY A 119 -3.15 -20.31 41.15
CA GLY A 119 -2.01 -21.23 41.20
C GLY A 119 -1.30 -21.50 39.86
N THR A 120 -1.58 -20.79 38.77
CA THR A 120 -0.71 -20.84 37.56
C THR A 120 0.74 -20.45 37.88
N ALA A 121 0.95 -19.55 38.84
CA ALA A 121 2.27 -19.24 39.42
C ALA A 121 2.96 -20.46 40.06
N PHE A 122 2.21 -21.51 40.42
CA PHE A 122 2.79 -22.75 40.92
C PHE A 122 3.50 -23.55 39.80
N LEU A 123 3.02 -23.45 38.56
CA LEU A 123 3.62 -24.13 37.40
C LEU A 123 5.00 -23.57 37.03
N SER A 124 5.34 -22.36 37.47
CA SER A 124 6.65 -21.74 37.24
C SER A 124 7.67 -22.07 38.34
N THR A 125 7.28 -22.77 39.40
CA THR A 125 8.17 -23.06 40.54
C THR A 125 9.27 -24.06 40.22
N CYS A 126 8.96 -25.16 39.52
CA CYS A 126 9.96 -26.09 39.01
C CYS A 126 9.46 -26.90 37.81
N HIS A 127 10.42 -27.44 37.05
CA HIS A 127 10.14 -28.22 35.85
C HIS A 127 9.33 -29.49 36.16
N GLN A 128 9.62 -30.20 37.26
CA GLN A 128 8.88 -31.40 37.61
C GLN A 128 7.40 -31.11 37.91
N ILE A 129 7.11 -30.06 38.70
CA ILE A 129 5.74 -29.62 38.98
C ILE A 129 5.03 -29.25 37.67
N ASN A 130 5.69 -28.49 36.79
CA ASN A 130 5.13 -28.13 35.49
C ASN A 130 4.69 -29.36 34.70
N PHE A 131 5.55 -30.37 34.58
CA PHE A 131 5.26 -31.58 33.81
C PHE A 131 4.16 -32.44 34.43
N GLU A 132 4.14 -32.61 35.75
CA GLU A 132 3.11 -33.38 36.44
C GLU A 132 1.74 -32.68 36.39
N ALA A 133 1.71 -31.38 36.67
CA ALA A 133 0.49 -30.61 36.78
C ALA A 133 -0.13 -30.22 35.43
N ALA A 134 0.68 -30.00 34.39
CA ALA A 134 0.19 -29.61 33.06
C ALA A 134 -0.82 -30.63 32.50
N GLY A 135 -0.58 -31.92 32.73
CA GLY A 135 -1.53 -32.96 32.32
C GLY A 135 -2.92 -32.74 32.91
N ILE A 136 -3.01 -32.38 34.19
CA ILE A 136 -4.27 -32.11 34.89
C ILE A 136 -4.87 -30.80 34.36
N LEU A 137 -4.09 -29.71 34.32
CA LEU A 137 -4.55 -28.41 33.83
C LEU A 137 -5.15 -28.51 32.42
N TYR A 138 -4.46 -29.14 31.47
CA TYR A 138 -4.95 -29.15 30.09
C TYR A 138 -6.02 -30.22 29.81
N SER A 139 -6.01 -31.35 30.53
CA SER A 139 -6.95 -32.46 30.24
C SER A 139 -8.28 -32.37 30.97
N GLN A 140 -8.34 -31.66 32.10
CA GLN A 140 -9.56 -31.56 32.92
C GLN A 140 -10.29 -30.24 32.76
N ASN A 141 -9.70 -29.28 32.03
CA ASN A 141 -10.31 -27.97 31.80
C ASN A 141 -10.73 -27.76 30.35
N SER A 142 -11.64 -26.82 30.16
CA SER A 142 -12.00 -26.28 28.86
C SER A 142 -11.36 -24.91 28.70
N PHE A 143 -10.76 -24.65 27.54
CA PHE A 143 -10.10 -23.39 27.25
C PHE A 143 -10.92 -22.61 26.23
N ARG A 144 -10.92 -21.29 26.32
CA ARG A 144 -11.66 -20.43 25.40
C ARG A 144 -10.80 -19.26 24.96
N VAL A 145 -10.68 -19.02 23.66
CA VAL A 145 -10.05 -17.79 23.14
C VAL A 145 -11.16 -16.81 22.79
N VAL A 146 -11.13 -15.65 23.42
CA VAL A 146 -12.14 -14.59 23.22
C VAL A 146 -11.47 -13.39 22.56
N GLN A 147 -12.12 -12.84 21.53
CA GLN A 147 -11.68 -11.58 20.94
C GLN A 147 -12.01 -10.44 21.91
N SER A 148 -10.98 -9.73 22.35
CA SER A 148 -11.15 -8.38 22.90
C SER A 148 -11.11 -7.36 21.78
N ASP A 149 -11.63 -6.14 22.01
CA ASP A 149 -11.79 -4.97 21.11
C ASP A 149 -10.63 -4.57 20.16
N CYS A 150 -9.53 -5.32 20.10
CA CYS A 150 -8.46 -5.20 19.13
C CYS A 150 -8.73 -6.00 17.83
N LEU A 151 -8.21 -5.48 16.72
CA LEU A 151 -8.21 -6.08 15.37
C LEU A 151 -7.45 -7.43 15.26
N GLU A 152 -7.11 -8.07 16.37
CA GLU A 152 -6.38 -9.33 16.36
C GLU A 152 -7.29 -10.51 16.05
N TYR A 153 -6.86 -11.35 15.11
CA TYR A 153 -7.62 -12.51 14.65
C TYR A 153 -7.61 -13.64 15.70
N PRO A 154 -8.74 -13.99 16.36
CA PRO A 154 -8.77 -14.98 17.45
C PRO A 154 -8.23 -16.35 17.07
N ILE A 155 -8.38 -16.71 15.79
CA ILE A 155 -7.86 -17.96 15.23
C ILE A 155 -6.32 -17.97 15.20
N GLN A 156 -5.70 -16.82 14.92
CA GLN A 156 -4.25 -16.67 14.96
C GLN A 156 -3.76 -16.84 16.41
N THR A 157 -4.38 -16.14 17.36
CA THR A 157 -4.05 -16.25 18.78
C THR A 157 -4.26 -17.67 19.31
N ALA A 158 -5.34 -18.33 18.93
CA ALA A 158 -5.58 -19.73 19.25
C ALA A 158 -4.49 -20.65 18.70
N GLY A 159 -4.03 -20.40 17.47
CA GLY A 159 -2.88 -21.08 16.89
C GLY A 159 -1.60 -20.85 17.71
N ASP A 160 -1.27 -19.60 18.00
CA ASP A 160 -0.07 -19.24 18.75
C ASP A 160 -0.08 -19.76 20.19
N TRP A 161 -1.25 -19.79 20.84
CA TRP A 161 -1.43 -20.41 22.15
C TRP A 161 -1.16 -21.92 22.10
N LEU A 162 -1.77 -22.64 21.15
CA LEU A 162 -1.51 -24.08 20.95
C LEU A 162 -0.03 -24.36 20.66
N LYS A 163 0.65 -23.46 19.95
CA LYS A 163 2.11 -23.51 19.73
C LYS A 163 2.88 -23.37 21.04
N SER A 164 2.48 -22.41 21.87
CA SER A 164 3.20 -22.02 23.09
C SER A 164 3.22 -23.13 24.15
N ILE A 165 2.12 -23.89 24.26
CA ILE A 165 2.03 -25.03 25.19
C ILE A 165 2.78 -26.27 24.67
N GLY A 166 3.21 -26.26 23.39
CA GLY A 166 4.10 -27.24 22.79
C GLY A 166 3.59 -28.68 22.91
N ARG A 167 4.40 -29.56 23.53
CA ARG A 167 4.04 -30.98 23.68
C ARG A 167 2.82 -31.21 24.58
N GLN A 168 2.49 -30.24 25.45
CA GLN A 168 1.35 -30.33 26.36
C GLN A 168 0.02 -30.12 25.64
N ALA A 169 0.03 -29.60 24.40
CA ALA A 169 -1.17 -29.50 23.56
C ALA A 169 -1.94 -30.83 23.51
N GLY A 170 -1.23 -31.97 23.47
CA GLY A 170 -1.80 -33.32 23.44
C GLY A 170 -2.80 -33.64 24.57
N PHE A 171 -2.71 -32.91 25.69
CA PHE A 171 -3.59 -33.04 26.83
C PHE A 171 -4.89 -32.24 26.68
N VAL A 172 -4.90 -31.18 25.87
CA VAL A 172 -6.10 -30.33 25.66
C VAL A 172 -7.21 -31.18 25.04
N ARG A 173 -8.36 -31.25 25.72
CA ARG A 173 -9.54 -32.00 25.28
C ARG A 173 -10.60 -31.11 24.66
N LYS A 174 -10.87 -29.95 25.28
CA LYS A 174 -11.91 -29.02 24.87
C LYS A 174 -11.32 -27.63 24.68
N PHE A 175 -11.48 -27.07 23.48
CA PHE A 175 -10.96 -25.75 23.15
C PHE A 175 -11.97 -25.00 22.30
N LEU A 176 -12.55 -23.96 22.88
CA LEU A 176 -13.48 -23.08 22.21
C LEU A 176 -12.72 -21.89 21.64
N VAL A 177 -12.98 -21.53 20.40
CA VAL A 177 -12.47 -20.29 19.82
C VAL A 177 -13.68 -19.46 19.45
N GLU A 178 -13.91 -18.37 20.17
CA GLU A 178 -14.96 -17.43 19.81
C GLU A 178 -14.45 -16.62 18.61
N ILE A 179 -15.16 -16.73 17.48
CA ILE A 179 -14.86 -15.96 16.28
C ILE A 179 -15.81 -14.79 16.26
N GLU A 180 -15.29 -13.58 16.38
CA GLU A 180 -16.08 -12.41 16.07
C GLU A 180 -16.39 -12.39 14.57
N VAL A 181 -17.67 -12.28 14.27
CA VAL A 181 -18.11 -12.07 12.89
C VAL A 181 -17.81 -10.61 12.59
N ASP A 182 -16.87 -10.37 11.67
CA ASP A 182 -16.57 -9.03 11.21
C ASP A 182 -17.76 -8.50 10.40
N ILE A 183 -18.68 -7.82 11.10
CA ILE A 183 -19.83 -7.18 10.49
C ILE A 183 -19.33 -5.94 9.75
N HIS A 184 -18.92 -6.13 8.50
CA HIS A 184 -18.64 -5.02 7.60
C HIS A 184 -19.94 -4.28 7.29
N TYR A 185 -20.27 -3.27 8.10
CA TYR A 185 -21.38 -2.36 7.84
C TYR A 185 -21.13 -1.60 6.54
N GLY A 186 -21.98 -1.84 5.52
CA GLY A 186 -21.96 -1.09 4.26
C GLY A 186 -21.76 -1.92 3.00
N MET A 187 -21.52 -3.24 3.11
CA MET A 187 -21.52 -4.11 1.95
C MET A 187 -22.98 -4.42 1.53
N PRO A 188 -23.39 -4.18 0.27
CA PRO A 188 -24.76 -4.39 -0.19
C PRO A 188 -25.24 -5.85 -0.13
N ASN A 189 -24.34 -6.78 0.21
CA ASN A 189 -24.54 -8.22 0.12
C ASN A 189 -24.72 -8.94 1.48
N GLY A 190 -24.84 -8.20 2.60
CA GLY A 190 -25.09 -8.77 3.93
C GLY A 190 -23.81 -9.03 4.75
N TYR A 191 -23.96 -9.79 5.84
CA TYR A 191 -22.88 -10.15 6.77
C TYR A 191 -21.90 -11.15 6.12
N GLU A 192 -20.60 -10.97 6.36
CA GLU A 192 -19.55 -11.86 5.88
C GLU A 192 -18.75 -12.44 7.06
N VAL A 193 -18.81 -13.75 7.25
CA VAL A 193 -17.91 -14.45 8.19
C VAL A 193 -16.66 -14.85 7.42
N CYS A 194 -15.53 -14.21 7.68
CA CYS A 194 -14.24 -14.57 7.10
C CYS A 194 -13.31 -15.11 8.19
N ALA A 195 -12.76 -16.31 7.98
CA ALA A 195 -11.90 -16.99 8.94
C ALA A 195 -10.66 -17.58 8.28
N ASN A 196 -9.46 -17.14 8.69
CA ASN A 196 -8.20 -17.79 8.29
C ASN A 196 -7.86 -18.93 9.27
N VAL A 197 -8.20 -20.16 8.91
CA VAL A 197 -8.06 -21.34 9.79
C VAL A 197 -6.67 -22.00 9.78
N LEU A 198 -5.75 -21.51 8.95
CA LEU A 198 -4.41 -22.10 8.77
C LEU A 198 -3.60 -22.23 10.08
N PRO A 199 -3.55 -21.23 10.99
CA PRO A 199 -2.73 -21.30 12.20
C PRO A 199 -3.06 -22.50 13.09
N ILE A 200 -4.35 -22.78 13.31
CA ILE A 200 -4.81 -23.92 14.10
C ILE A 200 -4.57 -25.24 13.34
N LEU A 201 -4.89 -25.28 12.04
CA LEU A 201 -4.72 -26.48 11.22
C LEU A 201 -3.28 -26.99 11.19
N LEU A 202 -2.30 -26.08 11.10
CA LEU A 202 -0.88 -26.44 11.13
C LEU A 202 -0.50 -27.21 12.41
N HIS A 203 -1.04 -26.80 13.56
CA HIS A 203 -0.79 -27.51 14.82
C HIS A 203 -1.51 -28.85 14.90
N LEU A 204 -2.78 -28.91 14.49
CA LEU A 204 -3.52 -30.17 14.49
C LEU A 204 -2.89 -31.22 13.56
N TRP A 205 -2.41 -30.81 12.38
CA TRP A 205 -1.72 -31.72 11.46
C TRP A 205 -0.36 -32.22 11.96
N GLN A 206 0.33 -31.44 12.81
CA GLN A 206 1.57 -31.83 13.47
C GLN A 206 1.33 -32.84 14.60
N HIS A 207 0.13 -32.88 15.16
CA HIS A 207 -0.22 -33.67 16.34
C HIS A 207 -1.48 -34.50 16.08
N THR A 208 -1.36 -35.52 15.22
CA THR A 208 -2.47 -36.38 14.77
C THR A 208 -3.20 -37.18 15.88
N GLY A 209 -2.69 -37.16 17.11
CA GLY A 209 -3.33 -37.74 18.30
C GLY A 209 -4.20 -36.77 19.11
N LEU A 210 -4.26 -35.49 18.73
CA LEU A 210 -5.09 -34.47 19.37
C LEU A 210 -6.57 -34.75 19.14
N LYS A 211 -7.27 -35.12 20.21
CA LYS A 211 -8.74 -35.12 20.27
C LYS A 211 -9.19 -33.77 20.80
N LEU A 212 -8.96 -32.73 20.00
CA LEU A 212 -9.36 -31.38 20.32
C LEU A 212 -10.79 -31.17 19.83
N GLU A 213 -11.74 -31.00 20.75
CA GLU A 213 -13.06 -30.50 20.41
C GLU A 213 -12.96 -28.99 20.16
N LEU A 214 -12.78 -28.60 18.89
CA LEU A 214 -12.79 -27.21 18.46
C LEU A 214 -14.22 -26.81 18.10
N SER A 215 -14.73 -25.77 18.75
CA SER A 215 -15.99 -25.14 18.36
C SER A 215 -15.77 -23.65 18.14
N LEU A 216 -16.30 -23.17 17.03
CA LEU A 216 -16.30 -21.77 16.65
C LEU A 216 -17.66 -21.19 17.05
N THR A 217 -17.67 -20.09 17.80
CA THR A 217 -18.92 -19.50 18.33
C THR A 217 -18.96 -17.99 18.08
N ALA A 218 -20.16 -17.44 18.00
CA ALA A 218 -20.40 -16.02 17.83
C ALA A 218 -20.25 -15.28 19.18
N PRO A 219 -19.88 -13.98 19.19
CA PRO A 219 -19.90 -13.18 20.40
C PRO A 219 -21.31 -13.11 20.99
N VAL A 220 -21.38 -13.17 22.32
CA VAL A 220 -22.61 -12.96 23.09
C VAL A 220 -22.93 -11.45 23.09
N GLY A 221 -23.93 -11.02 22.31
CA GLY A 221 -24.35 -9.60 22.28
C GLY A 221 -24.98 -9.11 20.97
N ILE A 222 -25.01 -9.93 19.92
CA ILE A 222 -25.55 -9.56 18.61
C ILE A 222 -27.08 -9.78 18.58
N SER A 223 -27.83 -8.98 17.81
CA SER A 223 -29.29 -9.07 17.69
C SER A 223 -29.79 -10.49 17.31
N HIS A 224 -30.97 -10.88 17.80
CA HIS A 224 -31.56 -12.22 17.58
C HIS A 224 -31.71 -12.66 16.12
N ALA A 225 -31.94 -11.72 15.18
CA ALA A 225 -32.07 -12.06 13.77
C ALA A 225 -30.70 -12.44 13.17
N THR A 226 -29.65 -11.70 13.53
CA THR A 226 -28.27 -11.99 13.13
C THR A 226 -27.75 -13.27 13.79
N LEU A 227 -28.17 -13.59 15.02
CA LEU A 227 -27.71 -14.79 15.74
C LEU A 227 -28.03 -16.10 15.00
N ARG A 228 -29.21 -16.23 14.37
CA ARG A 228 -29.56 -17.46 13.64
C ARG A 228 -28.65 -17.71 12.43
N ASP A 229 -28.37 -16.66 11.66
CA ASP A 229 -27.49 -16.78 10.50
C ASP A 229 -26.05 -17.08 10.93
N ILE A 230 -25.62 -16.52 12.06
CA ILE A 230 -24.30 -16.80 12.62
C ILE A 230 -24.21 -18.23 13.16
N GLU A 231 -25.21 -18.74 13.90
CA GLU A 231 -25.26 -20.12 14.39
C GLU A 231 -25.20 -21.16 13.25
N VAL A 232 -25.92 -20.88 12.16
CA VAL A 232 -25.85 -21.70 10.94
C VAL A 232 -24.45 -21.61 10.32
N GLY A 233 -23.85 -20.42 10.31
CA GLY A 233 -22.48 -20.20 9.83
C GLY A 233 -21.43 -20.95 10.64
N THR A 234 -21.48 -20.88 11.97
CA THR A 234 -20.51 -21.53 12.87
C THR A 234 -20.59 -23.05 12.80
N SER A 235 -21.79 -23.64 12.74
CA SER A 235 -21.94 -25.08 12.54
C SER A 235 -21.31 -25.56 11.22
N LYS A 236 -21.49 -24.79 10.14
CA LYS A 236 -20.85 -25.08 8.84
C LYS A 236 -19.34 -24.92 8.91
N LEU A 237 -18.85 -23.87 9.57
CA LEU A 237 -17.43 -23.62 9.73
C LEU A 237 -16.75 -24.75 10.52
N ASN A 238 -17.38 -25.24 11.60
CA ASN A 238 -16.91 -26.38 12.37
C ASN A 238 -16.81 -27.65 11.52
N LYS A 239 -17.79 -27.88 10.63
CA LYS A 239 -17.76 -29.03 9.70
C LYS A 239 -16.66 -28.89 8.65
N VAL A 240 -16.51 -27.73 8.01
CA VAL A 240 -15.41 -27.47 7.07
C VAL A 240 -14.07 -27.68 7.77
N PHE A 241 -13.91 -27.12 8.97
CA PHE A 241 -12.70 -27.28 9.78
C PHE A 241 -12.41 -28.76 10.09
N THR A 242 -13.43 -29.53 10.46
CA THR A 242 -13.34 -30.99 10.70
C THR A 242 -12.90 -31.72 9.43
N CYS A 243 -13.47 -31.39 8.27
CA CYS A 243 -13.10 -31.96 6.98
C CYS A 243 -11.65 -31.65 6.61
N LEU A 244 -11.17 -30.43 6.85
CA LEU A 244 -9.80 -30.01 6.58
C LEU A 244 -8.79 -30.65 7.56
N THR A 245 -9.20 -30.85 8.81
CA THR A 245 -8.34 -31.40 9.86
C THR A 245 -8.18 -32.91 9.73
N TYR A 246 -9.29 -33.64 9.67
CA TYR A 246 -9.30 -35.10 9.84
C TYR A 246 -9.42 -35.87 8.53
N SER A 247 -10.15 -35.32 7.54
CA SER A 247 -10.35 -35.99 6.25
C SER A 247 -9.36 -35.53 5.18
N ASP A 248 -8.64 -34.42 5.42
CA ASP A 248 -7.76 -33.74 4.46
C ASP A 248 -8.36 -33.69 3.04
N VAL A 249 -9.62 -33.27 2.93
CA VAL A 249 -10.39 -33.32 1.68
C VAL A 249 -9.74 -32.54 0.53
N LEU A 250 -8.91 -31.53 0.84
CA LEU A 250 -8.16 -30.74 -0.14
C LEU A 250 -6.76 -31.30 -0.44
N GLY A 251 -6.31 -32.34 0.28
CA GLY A 251 -4.96 -32.91 0.16
C GLY A 251 -3.85 -31.92 0.51
N ILE A 252 -4.13 -30.95 1.38
CA ILE A 252 -3.21 -29.86 1.74
C ILE A 252 -2.41 -30.17 3.01
N SER A 253 -2.80 -31.17 3.80
CA SER A 253 -2.05 -31.58 4.99
C SER A 253 -0.62 -32.04 4.67
N ARG A 254 -0.35 -32.43 3.41
CA ARG A 254 1.00 -32.74 2.91
C ARG A 254 2.00 -31.59 3.08
N TYR A 255 1.51 -30.34 3.17
CA TYR A 255 2.35 -29.15 3.36
C TYR A 255 2.66 -28.85 4.84
N LYS A 256 2.20 -29.68 5.79
CA LYS A 256 2.43 -29.46 7.23
C LYS A 256 3.89 -29.35 7.67
N ARG A 257 4.81 -29.97 6.91
CA ARG A 257 6.27 -29.90 7.14
C ARG A 257 6.89 -28.60 6.60
N PHE A 258 6.16 -27.88 5.76
CA PHE A 258 6.60 -26.67 5.07
C PHE A 258 5.57 -25.55 5.30
N PRO A 259 5.40 -25.07 6.55
CA PRO A 259 4.40 -24.04 6.87
C PRO A 259 4.63 -22.72 6.13
N HIS A 260 5.82 -22.52 5.54
CA HIS A 260 6.13 -21.37 4.70
C HIS A 260 5.59 -21.49 3.26
N ILE A 261 4.97 -22.61 2.87
CA ILE A 261 4.35 -22.78 1.55
C ILE A 261 2.91 -22.28 1.55
N LEU A 262 2.20 -22.39 2.68
CA LEU A 262 0.83 -21.92 2.82
C LEU A 262 0.83 -20.50 3.41
N SER A 263 0.04 -19.61 2.81
CA SER A 263 -0.13 -18.23 3.27
C SER A 263 -1.34 -18.14 4.20
N SER A 264 -2.48 -18.63 3.72
CA SER A 264 -3.73 -18.63 4.46
C SER A 264 -4.68 -19.70 3.94
N ILE A 265 -5.65 -20.08 4.78
CA ILE A 265 -6.81 -20.88 4.38
C ILE A 265 -8.02 -20.08 4.83
N ASN A 266 -8.54 -19.27 3.91
CA ASN A 266 -9.65 -18.36 4.17
C ASN A 266 -10.96 -19.07 3.89
N ILE A 267 -11.89 -19.05 4.85
CA ILE A 267 -13.25 -19.56 4.69
C ILE A 267 -14.20 -18.37 4.77
N VAL A 268 -15.05 -18.22 3.76
CA VAL A 268 -16.01 -17.12 3.63
C VAL A 268 -17.43 -17.68 3.60
N LEU A 269 -18.24 -17.26 4.56
CA LEU A 269 -19.66 -17.61 4.64
C LEU A 269 -20.48 -16.31 4.61
N ASN A 270 -21.21 -16.07 3.52
CA ASN A 270 -22.14 -14.94 3.41
C ASN A 270 -23.45 -15.36 2.74
N SER A 271 -24.40 -14.44 2.62
CA SER A 271 -25.70 -14.69 1.97
C SER A 271 -25.60 -14.97 0.46
N THR A 272 -24.55 -14.48 -0.20
CA THR A 272 -24.35 -14.61 -1.65
C THR A 272 -23.57 -15.84 -2.06
N GLY A 273 -22.88 -16.51 -1.14
CA GLY A 273 -22.02 -17.63 -1.44
C GLY A 273 -21.32 -18.19 -0.21
N ARG A 274 -20.90 -19.46 -0.35
CA ARG A 274 -20.15 -20.17 0.69
C ARG A 274 -18.98 -20.86 0.01
N TYR A 275 -17.81 -20.29 0.21
CA TYR A 275 -16.61 -20.73 -0.45
C TYR A 275 -15.41 -20.61 0.48
N GLY A 276 -14.34 -21.28 0.14
CA GLY A 276 -13.06 -21.07 0.77
C GLY A 276 -11.95 -21.07 -0.25
N ALA A 277 -10.79 -20.58 0.20
CA ALA A 277 -9.64 -20.32 -0.61
C ALA A 277 -8.38 -20.71 0.16
N VAL A 278 -7.59 -21.61 -0.42
CA VAL A 278 -6.22 -21.89 0.05
C VAL A 278 -5.27 -21.01 -0.73
N HIS A 279 -4.57 -20.11 -0.05
CA HIS A 279 -3.55 -19.26 -0.66
C HIS A 279 -2.17 -19.82 -0.36
N PHE A 280 -1.33 -19.94 -1.40
CA PHE A 280 0.06 -20.36 -1.28
C PHE A 280 0.96 -19.13 -1.17
N LYS A 281 2.00 -19.19 -0.33
CA LYS A 281 3.02 -18.13 -0.25
C LYS A 281 3.82 -18.09 -1.55
N PRO A 282 4.16 -16.90 -2.05
CA PRO A 282 5.02 -16.78 -3.21
C PRO A 282 6.40 -17.40 -2.94
N THR A 283 6.92 -18.12 -3.93
CA THR A 283 8.34 -18.45 -3.98
C THR A 283 9.12 -17.21 -4.42
N GLY A 284 9.53 -16.37 -3.46
CA GLY A 284 10.35 -15.16 -3.70
C GLY A 284 9.77 -13.88 -3.06
N ASN A 285 10.55 -12.79 -3.06
CA ASN A 285 10.16 -11.47 -2.51
C ASN A 285 9.11 -10.71 -3.37
N ARG A 286 8.32 -11.41 -4.20
CA ARG A 286 7.38 -10.77 -5.14
C ARG A 286 5.97 -10.80 -4.57
N THR A 287 5.46 -9.62 -4.23
CA THR A 287 4.14 -9.41 -3.59
C THR A 287 2.97 -9.47 -4.57
N ASP A 288 3.21 -9.43 -5.88
CA ASP A 288 2.17 -8.98 -6.83
C ASP A 288 1.66 -10.05 -7.81
N CYS A 289 2.11 -11.31 -7.73
CA CYS A 289 1.59 -12.36 -8.61
C CYS A 289 0.27 -12.94 -8.07
N THR A 290 -0.71 -13.22 -8.95
CA THR A 290 -1.85 -14.08 -8.64
C THR A 290 -1.32 -15.42 -8.12
N PHE A 291 -1.35 -15.60 -6.81
CA PHE A 291 -0.75 -16.78 -6.19
C PHE A 291 -1.52 -18.04 -6.61
N PRO A 292 -0.84 -19.19 -6.70
CA PRO A 292 -1.54 -20.47 -6.76
C PRO A 292 -2.60 -20.46 -5.66
N ARG A 293 -3.84 -20.72 -6.05
CA ARG A 293 -4.99 -20.76 -5.14
C ARG A 293 -5.81 -22.00 -5.44
N ILE A 294 -6.34 -22.60 -4.37
CA ILE A 294 -7.34 -23.65 -4.46
C ILE A 294 -8.64 -23.05 -3.96
N ASP A 295 -9.60 -22.90 -4.85
CA ASP A 295 -10.95 -22.52 -4.52
C ASP A 295 -11.78 -23.76 -4.21
N PHE A 296 -12.68 -23.66 -3.24
CA PHE A 296 -13.64 -24.71 -2.97
C PHE A 296 -14.97 -24.11 -2.55
N GLY A 297 -16.06 -24.74 -2.95
CA GLY A 297 -17.40 -24.45 -2.46
C GLY A 297 -17.69 -25.15 -1.14
N ILE A 298 -18.67 -24.63 -0.40
CA ILE A 298 -19.16 -25.22 0.85
C ILE A 298 -20.66 -25.47 0.69
N SER A 299 -21.09 -26.72 0.88
CA SER A 299 -22.48 -27.13 0.73
C SER A 299 -23.40 -26.56 1.84
N ASP A 300 -24.71 -26.77 1.71
CA ASP A 300 -25.67 -26.51 2.81
C ASP A 300 -25.41 -27.34 4.06
N SER A 301 -24.86 -28.54 3.90
CA SER A 301 -24.50 -29.39 5.03
C SER A 301 -23.19 -28.97 5.69
N GLY A 302 -22.40 -28.06 5.09
CA GLY A 302 -21.07 -27.67 5.57
C GLY A 302 -19.93 -28.57 5.04
N GLU A 303 -20.20 -29.37 4.01
CA GLU A 303 -19.19 -30.20 3.34
C GLU A 303 -18.43 -29.40 2.28
N VAL A 304 -17.15 -29.73 2.10
CA VAL A 304 -16.31 -29.14 1.06
C VAL A 304 -16.64 -29.79 -0.29
N GLN A 305 -16.94 -28.98 -1.31
CA GLN A 305 -17.30 -29.41 -2.66
C GLN A 305 -16.68 -28.49 -3.72
N GLY A 306 -16.77 -28.85 -5.00
CA GLY A 306 -16.38 -27.96 -6.10
C GLY A 306 -14.93 -27.44 -5.98
N ILE A 307 -13.96 -28.34 -5.82
CA ILE A 307 -12.55 -27.97 -5.69
C ILE A 307 -12.03 -27.52 -7.06
N HIS A 308 -11.72 -26.24 -7.18
CA HIS A 308 -11.18 -25.62 -8.38
C HIS A 308 -9.74 -25.19 -8.13
N HIS A 309 -8.81 -25.83 -8.83
CA HIS A 309 -7.42 -25.37 -8.88
C HIS A 309 -7.35 -24.20 -9.86
N SER A 310 -7.18 -22.97 -9.37
CA SER A 310 -6.93 -21.82 -10.22
C SER A 310 -5.47 -21.88 -10.70
N SER A 311 -5.17 -22.78 -11.64
CA SER A 311 -3.86 -22.84 -12.28
C SER A 311 -3.84 -21.87 -13.47
N ASN A 312 -3.23 -20.71 -13.26
CA ASN A 312 -2.99 -19.62 -14.22
C ASN A 312 -4.25 -18.97 -14.84
N PRO A 313 -4.20 -17.66 -15.11
CA PRO A 313 -5.24 -17.01 -15.90
C PRO A 313 -5.33 -17.63 -17.30
N LYS A 314 -6.51 -18.15 -17.67
CA LYS A 314 -6.78 -18.77 -18.98
C LYS A 314 -7.21 -17.76 -20.06
N THR A 315 -7.49 -16.53 -19.68
CA THR A 315 -7.96 -15.47 -20.56
C THR A 315 -6.91 -14.37 -20.69
N PHE A 316 -6.87 -13.67 -21.83
CA PHE A 316 -6.03 -12.48 -22.00
C PHE A 316 -6.32 -11.43 -20.92
N GLU A 317 -7.59 -11.27 -20.53
CA GLU A 317 -7.98 -10.41 -19.41
C GLU A 317 -7.36 -10.86 -18.09
N GLY A 318 -7.35 -12.16 -17.79
CA GLY A 318 -6.66 -12.69 -16.60
C GLY A 318 -5.13 -12.56 -16.69
N ILE A 319 -4.56 -12.64 -17.89
CA ILE A 319 -3.13 -12.41 -18.15
C ILE A 319 -2.78 -10.95 -17.91
N MET A 320 -3.62 -10.01 -18.37
CA MET A 320 -3.45 -8.58 -18.14
C MET A 320 -3.78 -8.19 -16.69
N ALA A 321 -4.64 -8.93 -15.99
CA ALA A 321 -4.86 -8.78 -14.56
C ALA A 321 -3.65 -9.23 -13.74
N SER A 322 -2.73 -10.02 -14.32
CA SER A 322 -1.41 -10.26 -13.74
C SER A 322 -0.56 -9.01 -13.91
N SER A 323 -0.37 -8.28 -12.80
CA SER A 323 0.52 -7.12 -12.74
C SER A 323 1.90 -7.41 -13.33
N HIS A 324 2.45 -8.61 -13.14
CA HIS A 324 3.77 -8.97 -13.66
C HIS A 324 3.82 -9.06 -15.19
N ILE A 325 2.85 -9.73 -15.81
CA ILE A 325 2.83 -9.85 -17.28
C ILE A 325 2.56 -8.47 -17.89
N ARG A 326 1.68 -7.71 -17.25
CA ARG A 326 1.42 -6.32 -17.59
C ARG A 326 2.67 -5.47 -17.47
N GLU A 327 3.42 -5.54 -16.38
CA GLU A 327 4.71 -4.85 -16.20
C GLU A 327 5.74 -5.25 -17.24
N CYS A 328 5.95 -6.56 -17.49
CA CYS A 328 6.86 -7.00 -18.53
C CYS A 328 6.43 -6.53 -19.92
N LEU A 329 5.13 -6.55 -20.24
CA LEU A 329 4.61 -5.97 -21.47
C LEU A 329 4.87 -4.45 -21.50
N MET A 330 4.66 -3.74 -20.41
CA MET A 330 4.93 -2.31 -20.32
C MET A 330 6.42 -2.01 -20.46
N GLU A 331 7.33 -2.76 -19.84
CA GLU A 331 8.78 -2.60 -20.02
C GLU A 331 9.22 -2.82 -21.48
N GLN A 332 8.56 -3.73 -22.20
CA GLN A 332 8.86 -4.03 -23.60
C GLN A 332 8.24 -3.01 -24.57
N ILE A 333 7.07 -2.44 -24.24
CA ILE A 333 6.32 -1.53 -25.12
C ILE A 333 6.65 -0.05 -24.82
N ALA A 334 7.05 0.28 -23.60
CA ALA A 334 7.44 1.60 -23.16
C ALA A 334 8.87 1.56 -22.59
N PRO A 335 9.90 1.90 -23.39
CA PRO A 335 11.26 2.01 -22.85
C PRO A 335 11.27 3.01 -21.68
N PRO A 336 12.12 2.82 -20.67
CA PRO A 336 12.15 3.66 -19.48
C PRO A 336 12.36 5.12 -19.88
N ILE A 337 11.31 5.93 -19.67
CA ILE A 337 11.32 7.35 -20.01
C ILE A 337 12.11 8.07 -18.91
N ARG A 338 13.32 8.53 -19.25
CA ARG A 338 14.13 9.29 -18.28
C ARG A 338 13.57 10.68 -18.04
N GLU A 339 13.08 11.29 -19.10
CA GLU A 339 12.60 12.67 -19.11
C GLU A 339 11.41 12.84 -20.04
N ILE A 340 10.36 13.50 -19.56
CA ILE A 340 9.27 14.00 -20.40
C ILE A 340 9.40 15.51 -20.50
N THR A 341 9.45 16.05 -21.71
CA THR A 341 9.38 17.50 -21.93
C THR A 341 7.99 17.90 -22.44
N LEU A 342 7.27 18.69 -21.67
CA LEU A 342 6.01 19.34 -22.05
C LEU A 342 6.37 20.66 -22.76
N ASP A 343 6.17 20.74 -24.07
CA ASP A 343 6.34 21.97 -24.84
C ASP A 343 5.05 22.78 -24.77
N LEU A 344 4.97 23.66 -23.77
CA LEU A 344 3.77 24.44 -23.48
C LEU A 344 3.49 25.49 -24.55
N THR A 345 4.53 25.95 -25.26
CA THR A 345 4.39 26.93 -26.35
C THR A 345 3.73 26.29 -27.57
N ASN A 346 4.17 25.10 -27.97
CA ASN A 346 3.57 24.39 -29.10
C ASN A 346 2.39 23.48 -28.71
N ARG A 347 2.04 23.44 -27.41
CA ARG A 347 1.04 22.52 -26.85
C ARG A 347 1.33 21.07 -27.26
N GLY A 348 2.62 20.73 -27.28
CA GLY A 348 3.13 19.42 -27.68
C GLY A 348 3.82 18.72 -26.51
N VAL A 349 3.95 17.41 -26.61
CA VAL A 349 4.85 16.67 -25.72
C VAL A 349 6.00 16.15 -26.57
N SER A 350 7.20 16.10 -26.00
CA SER A 350 8.41 15.60 -26.67
C SER A 350 8.10 14.31 -27.45
N PRO A 351 8.59 14.16 -28.70
CA PRO A 351 8.32 13.01 -29.56
C PRO A 351 8.84 11.67 -29.00
N GLN A 352 9.53 11.71 -27.86
CA GLN A 352 10.02 10.53 -27.14
C GLN A 352 8.96 9.87 -26.26
N ILE A 353 7.75 10.42 -26.14
CA ILE A 353 6.65 9.71 -25.46
C ILE A 353 6.22 8.52 -26.33
N PRO A 354 6.32 7.28 -25.82
CA PRO A 354 5.80 6.10 -26.50
C PRO A 354 4.31 6.30 -26.81
N ALA A 355 3.89 5.95 -28.03
CA ALA A 355 2.50 6.08 -28.49
C ALA A 355 1.47 5.46 -27.51
N ILE A 356 1.91 4.51 -26.67
CA ILE A 356 1.08 3.86 -25.66
C ILE A 356 0.54 4.82 -24.58
N PHE A 357 1.20 5.95 -24.27
CA PHE A 357 0.68 6.98 -23.35
C PHE A 357 -0.57 7.71 -23.90
N MET A 358 -0.80 7.61 -25.22
CA MET A 358 -1.94 8.22 -25.90
C MET A 358 -3.14 7.26 -26.07
N VAL A 359 -3.02 5.98 -25.69
CA VAL A 359 -4.05 4.96 -25.95
C VAL A 359 -5.32 5.19 -25.14
N ASN A 360 -5.22 5.20 -23.81
CA ASN A 360 -6.35 5.49 -22.91
C ASN A 360 -5.85 6.00 -21.55
N ARG A 361 -6.79 6.45 -20.70
CA ARG A 361 -6.53 7.02 -19.37
C ARG A 361 -5.94 5.99 -18.39
N ASP A 362 -6.42 4.74 -18.40
CA ASP A 362 -6.04 3.72 -17.44
C ASP A 362 -4.61 3.22 -17.69
N THR A 363 -4.28 2.91 -18.94
CA THR A 363 -2.92 2.57 -19.38
C THR A 363 -1.94 3.71 -19.07
N ARG A 364 -2.36 4.97 -19.21
CA ARG A 364 -1.51 6.12 -18.85
C ARG A 364 -1.27 6.21 -17.34
N SER A 365 -2.32 6.05 -16.54
CA SER A 365 -2.21 6.06 -15.07
C SER A 365 -1.22 4.99 -14.62
N GLU A 366 -1.38 3.77 -15.15
CA GLU A 366 -0.55 2.64 -14.80
C GLU A 366 0.90 2.76 -15.29
N LEU A 367 1.10 3.19 -16.55
CA LEU A 367 2.45 3.47 -17.05
C LEU A 367 3.13 4.53 -16.20
N THR A 368 2.38 5.49 -15.67
CA THR A 368 3.00 6.49 -14.82
C THR A 368 3.30 5.96 -13.43
N ASP A 369 2.42 5.16 -12.83
CA ASP A 369 2.69 4.57 -11.52
C ASP A 369 3.92 3.64 -11.54
N SER A 370 4.09 2.85 -12.61
CA SER A 370 5.18 1.87 -12.73
C SER A 370 6.46 2.43 -13.36
N HIS A 371 6.37 3.42 -14.25
CA HIS A 371 7.50 3.93 -15.04
C HIS A 371 7.61 5.46 -15.00
N CYS A 372 7.18 6.08 -13.90
CA CYS A 372 7.18 7.53 -13.74
C CYS A 372 8.53 8.12 -14.19
N PRO A 373 8.54 9.07 -15.13
CA PRO A 373 9.77 9.73 -15.50
C PRO A 373 10.36 10.37 -14.24
N ARG A 374 11.65 10.12 -14.01
CA ARG A 374 12.36 10.78 -12.90
C ARG A 374 12.34 12.29 -13.03
N THR A 375 12.21 12.79 -14.27
CA THR A 375 12.19 14.21 -14.58
C THR A 375 11.03 14.53 -15.52
N ILE A 376 10.18 15.47 -15.14
CA ILE A 376 9.19 16.08 -16.02
C ILE A 376 9.59 17.54 -16.17
N ARG A 377 9.82 17.99 -17.39
CA ARG A 377 10.28 19.34 -17.73
C ARG A 377 9.19 20.08 -18.49
N ALA A 378 8.75 21.23 -17.98
CA ALA A 378 7.86 22.14 -18.72
C ALA A 378 8.69 23.19 -19.45
N SER A 379 8.65 23.21 -20.78
CA SER A 379 9.42 24.13 -21.62
C SER A 379 8.49 25.18 -22.22
N MET A 380 8.93 26.44 -22.16
CA MET A 380 8.24 27.61 -22.71
C MET A 380 9.25 28.42 -23.52
N ILE A 381 8.84 28.89 -24.70
CA ILE A 381 9.71 29.60 -25.65
C ILE A 381 9.09 30.97 -25.96
N THR A 382 9.91 32.02 -25.89
CA THR A 382 9.53 33.37 -26.32
C THR A 382 10.56 33.96 -27.27
N LYS A 383 10.12 34.89 -28.11
CA LYS A 383 10.99 35.74 -28.94
C LYS A 383 11.08 37.19 -28.43
N ARG A 384 10.44 37.46 -27.29
CA ARG A 384 10.37 38.80 -26.67
C ARG A 384 11.42 38.92 -25.58
N LEU A 385 11.97 40.12 -25.41
CA LEU A 385 12.90 40.43 -24.31
C LEU A 385 12.22 40.38 -22.95
N LYS A 386 10.97 40.85 -22.86
CA LYS A 386 10.14 40.88 -21.65
C LYS A 386 8.87 40.07 -21.90
N THR A 387 8.60 39.05 -21.08
CA THR A 387 7.44 38.15 -21.26
C THR A 387 6.89 37.65 -19.92
N SER A 388 5.59 37.36 -19.83
CA SER A 388 5.00 36.81 -18.62
C SER A 388 4.77 35.30 -18.64
N PHE A 389 4.80 34.68 -19.82
CA PHE A 389 4.44 33.26 -20.03
C PHE A 389 3.04 32.86 -19.51
N THR A 390 2.15 33.82 -19.23
CA THR A 390 0.85 33.56 -18.61
C THR A 390 -0.01 32.58 -19.43
N SER A 391 0.04 32.68 -20.77
CA SER A 391 -0.68 31.75 -21.67
C SER A 391 -0.18 30.31 -21.54
N GLU A 392 1.12 30.12 -21.48
CA GLU A 392 1.76 28.82 -21.37
C GLU A 392 1.51 28.21 -19.99
N LEU A 393 1.60 29.03 -18.93
CA LEU A 393 1.30 28.61 -17.56
C LEU A 393 -0.17 28.18 -17.39
N SER A 394 -1.11 28.89 -18.04
CA SER A 394 -2.51 28.46 -18.05
C SER A 394 -2.72 27.12 -18.77
N THR A 395 -1.90 26.85 -19.79
CA THR A 395 -1.91 25.56 -20.50
C THR A 395 -1.40 24.44 -19.59
N LEU A 396 -0.37 24.71 -18.78
CA LEU A 396 0.16 23.76 -17.81
C LEU A 396 -0.90 23.29 -16.81
N ASP A 397 -1.69 24.19 -16.23
CA ASP A 397 -2.77 23.81 -15.30
C ASP A 397 -3.78 22.87 -15.98
N SER A 398 -4.19 23.20 -17.22
CA SER A 398 -5.11 22.34 -17.98
C SER A 398 -4.53 20.95 -18.25
N TRP A 399 -3.23 20.85 -18.50
CA TRP A 399 -2.54 19.60 -18.79
C TRP A 399 -2.31 18.77 -17.55
N TYR A 400 -1.95 19.41 -16.43
CA TYR A 400 -1.76 18.74 -15.15
C TYR A 400 -3.03 17.96 -14.77
N ARG A 401 -4.21 18.58 -14.94
CA ARG A 401 -5.51 17.92 -14.68
C ARG A 401 -5.82 16.73 -15.60
N VAL A 402 -5.25 16.70 -16.82
CA VAL A 402 -5.49 15.64 -17.82
C VAL A 402 -4.47 14.50 -17.70
N ILE A 403 -3.22 14.82 -17.38
CA ILE A 403 -2.12 13.86 -17.27
C ILE A 403 -2.17 13.11 -15.94
N VAL A 404 -2.66 13.75 -14.87
CA VAL A 404 -2.76 13.19 -13.52
C VAL A 404 -4.22 12.92 -13.14
N PRO A 405 -4.84 11.83 -13.65
CA PRO A 405 -6.20 11.49 -13.31
C PRO A 405 -6.33 10.87 -11.90
N GLY A 406 -6.66 11.66 -10.89
CA GLY A 406 -7.13 11.17 -9.59
C GLY A 406 -6.48 11.82 -8.37
N ASN A 407 -7.07 11.62 -7.19
CA ASN A 407 -6.64 12.19 -5.90
C ASN A 407 -5.31 11.62 -5.36
N LYS A 408 -4.61 10.77 -6.13
CA LYS A 408 -3.32 10.20 -5.74
C LYS A 408 -2.18 11.07 -6.27
N SER A 409 -1.82 12.07 -5.47
CA SER A 409 -0.45 12.44 -5.11
C SER A 409 0.70 12.12 -6.10
N TRP A 410 0.63 12.57 -7.37
CA TRP A 410 1.82 12.85 -8.19
C TRP A 410 2.59 14.05 -7.62
N CYS A 411 2.92 14.00 -6.34
CA CYS A 411 3.36 15.16 -5.58
C CYS A 411 4.59 15.75 -6.27
N LYS A 412 4.36 16.86 -7.00
CA LYS A 412 5.35 17.85 -7.42
C LYS A 412 6.02 17.69 -8.80
N ALA A 413 5.28 17.28 -9.85
CA ALA A 413 5.71 17.43 -11.24
C ALA A 413 5.11 18.69 -11.90
N PRO A 414 5.84 19.49 -12.73
CA PRO A 414 7.17 19.18 -13.23
C PRO A 414 8.25 19.43 -12.20
N THR A 415 9.33 18.65 -12.35
CA THR A 415 10.56 18.77 -11.57
C THR A 415 11.47 19.86 -12.11
N ALA A 416 11.19 20.37 -13.32
CA ALA A 416 11.92 21.46 -13.95
C ALA A 416 11.03 22.33 -14.85
N PHE A 417 11.26 23.63 -14.86
CA PHE A 417 10.77 24.59 -15.84
C PHE A 417 11.91 25.07 -16.71
N THR A 418 11.70 25.26 -18.00
CA THR A 418 12.65 25.87 -18.93
C THR A 418 12.01 27.08 -19.59
N LEU A 419 12.56 28.27 -19.30
CA LEU A 419 12.20 29.55 -19.89
C LEU A 419 13.21 29.88 -20.98
N LYS A 420 12.86 29.57 -22.22
CA LYS A 420 13.73 29.76 -23.37
C LYS A 420 13.45 31.08 -24.09
N PHE A 421 14.45 31.93 -24.13
CA PHE A 421 14.45 33.17 -24.91
C PHE A 421 15.17 32.91 -26.24
N ASP A 422 14.40 32.79 -27.32
CA ASP A 422 14.90 32.60 -28.68
C ASP A 422 14.95 33.95 -29.40
N LEU A 423 16.07 34.65 -29.24
CA LEU A 423 16.23 36.03 -29.69
C LEU A 423 17.06 36.11 -30.98
N THR A 424 16.72 37.07 -31.83
CA THR A 424 17.46 37.32 -33.07
C THR A 424 18.84 37.95 -32.83
N LYS A 425 19.00 38.72 -31.75
CA LYS A 425 20.26 39.37 -31.38
C LYS A 425 20.91 38.65 -30.21
N SER A 426 22.23 38.56 -30.22
CA SER A 426 22.99 38.11 -29.05
C SER A 426 22.91 39.19 -27.98
N LEU A 427 22.30 38.85 -26.85
CA LEU A 427 22.19 39.70 -25.67
C LEU A 427 22.73 38.93 -24.46
N PRO A 428 23.12 39.62 -23.39
CA PRO A 428 23.42 38.98 -22.13
C PRO A 428 22.13 38.62 -21.36
N LEU A 429 22.23 37.68 -20.40
CA LEU A 429 21.07 37.19 -19.63
C LEU A 429 20.40 38.27 -18.76
N ASP A 430 21.15 39.29 -18.36
CA ASP A 430 20.64 40.43 -17.56
C ASP A 430 19.79 41.43 -18.37
N GLU A 431 19.64 41.24 -19.69
CA GLU A 431 18.77 42.05 -20.56
C GLU A 431 17.40 41.42 -20.80
N VAL A 432 17.22 40.12 -20.53
CA VAL A 432 15.89 39.50 -20.62
C VAL A 432 15.11 39.71 -19.33
N ARG A 433 13.78 39.69 -19.41
CA ARG A 433 12.86 39.86 -18.28
C ARG A 433 11.75 38.82 -18.34
N PHE A 434 11.47 38.19 -17.20
CA PHE A 434 10.27 37.36 -17.03
C PHE A 434 9.47 37.77 -15.81
N ASP A 435 8.16 37.57 -15.89
CA ASP A 435 7.24 37.75 -14.76
C ASP A 435 7.40 36.57 -13.78
N ALA A 436 8.19 36.79 -12.73
CA ALA A 436 8.43 35.78 -11.71
C ALA A 436 7.19 35.54 -10.83
N THR A 437 6.30 36.53 -10.74
CA THR A 437 5.09 36.48 -9.92
C THR A 437 4.07 35.52 -10.53
N SER A 438 3.83 35.62 -11.83
CA SER A 438 2.99 34.67 -12.58
C SER A 438 3.48 33.23 -12.44
N ILE A 439 4.79 32.98 -12.51
CA ILE A 439 5.36 31.64 -12.35
C ILE A 439 5.21 31.16 -10.90
N ALA A 440 5.51 32.00 -9.91
CA ALA A 440 5.37 31.62 -8.50
C ALA A 440 3.94 31.20 -8.15
N TRP A 441 2.94 31.93 -8.66
CA TRP A 441 1.52 31.63 -8.43
C TRP A 441 1.03 30.40 -9.19
N ALA A 442 1.43 30.25 -10.45
CA ALA A 442 1.10 29.06 -11.23
C ALA A 442 1.75 27.79 -10.66
N THR A 443 2.71 27.93 -9.74
CA THR A 443 3.49 26.81 -9.21
C THR A 443 3.33 26.55 -7.72
N LEU A 444 2.35 27.13 -7.02
CA LEU A 444 2.23 27.01 -5.56
C LEU A 444 2.21 25.56 -5.05
N ASP A 445 1.56 24.65 -5.77
CA ASP A 445 1.45 23.23 -5.40
C ASP A 445 2.67 22.36 -5.78
N TYR A 446 3.69 22.96 -6.38
CA TYR A 446 4.88 22.27 -6.89
C TYR A 446 6.03 22.33 -5.89
N ALA A 447 6.98 21.40 -6.02
CA ALA A 447 8.08 21.29 -5.07
C ALA A 447 8.89 22.58 -5.04
N TRP A 448 9.19 23.05 -3.84
CA TRP A 448 10.19 24.10 -3.62
C TRP A 448 11.54 23.87 -4.32
N ASN A 449 12.00 22.62 -4.48
CA ASN A 449 13.26 22.26 -5.15
C ASN A 449 13.11 22.04 -6.66
N THR A 450 11.93 22.29 -7.25
CA THR A 450 11.75 22.28 -8.70
C THR A 450 12.66 23.34 -9.33
N SER A 451 13.43 22.95 -10.34
CA SER A 451 14.38 23.86 -10.99
C SER A 451 13.65 24.80 -11.97
N VAL A 452 14.13 26.02 -12.09
CA VAL A 452 13.74 26.99 -13.13
C VAL A 452 15.00 27.32 -13.92
N ASP A 453 15.08 26.80 -15.13
CA ASP A 453 16.16 26.99 -16.07
C ASP A 453 15.82 28.14 -17.03
N ILE A 454 16.60 29.22 -17.00
CA ILE A 454 16.52 30.27 -18.03
C ILE A 454 17.58 29.98 -19.08
N GLU A 455 17.13 29.82 -20.32
CA GLU A 455 18.00 29.54 -21.46
C GLU A 455 17.88 30.66 -22.49
N LEU A 456 19.01 31.23 -22.88
CA LEU A 456 19.07 32.19 -23.97
C LEU A 456 19.68 31.52 -25.20
N ALA A 457 18.90 31.44 -26.27
CA ALA A 457 19.34 31.00 -27.59
C ALA A 457 19.38 32.20 -28.54
N SER A 458 20.48 32.32 -29.29
CA SER A 458 20.62 33.32 -30.34
C SER A 458 20.99 32.66 -31.66
N SER A 459 20.27 33.02 -32.72
CA SER A 459 20.44 32.47 -34.07
C SER A 459 21.44 33.25 -34.92
N ASP A 460 22.22 34.17 -34.34
CA ASP A 460 23.14 35.03 -35.07
C ASP A 460 24.40 34.26 -35.55
N GLY A 461 24.27 33.65 -36.72
CA GLY A 461 25.33 33.48 -37.70
C GLY A 461 26.32 32.34 -37.50
N GLN A 462 27.03 32.24 -36.35
CA GLN A 462 28.19 31.32 -36.32
C GLN A 462 28.51 30.58 -35.01
N MET A 463 27.92 30.89 -33.86
CA MET A 463 27.97 29.98 -32.70
C MET A 463 26.76 30.18 -31.78
N LEU A 464 25.96 29.11 -31.62
CA LEU A 464 24.95 29.02 -30.57
C LEU A 464 25.65 29.03 -29.20
N ARG A 465 25.81 30.22 -28.62
CA ARG A 465 26.12 30.36 -27.20
C ARG A 465 24.83 30.18 -26.42
N ASN A 466 24.59 28.96 -25.96
CA ASN A 466 23.52 28.71 -25.00
C ASN A 466 24.01 29.21 -23.63
N LEU A 467 23.57 30.40 -23.25
CA LEU A 467 23.71 30.85 -21.87
C LEU A 467 22.56 30.27 -21.07
N ARG A 468 22.89 29.56 -19.99
CA ARG A 468 21.92 28.94 -19.10
C ARG A 468 22.19 29.37 -17.67
N TYR A 469 21.11 29.72 -16.98
CA TYR A 469 21.08 29.94 -15.55
C TYR A 469 20.01 29.05 -14.93
N THR A 470 20.28 28.50 -13.77
CA THR A 470 19.36 27.61 -13.05
C THR A 470 19.19 28.11 -11.63
N MET A 471 17.93 28.27 -11.21
CA MET A 471 17.54 28.51 -9.82
C MET A 471 16.50 27.49 -9.39
N THR A 472 16.12 27.49 -8.11
CA THR A 472 14.95 26.72 -7.66
C THR A 472 13.72 27.62 -7.51
N LEU A 473 12.51 27.03 -7.49
CA LEU A 473 11.30 27.76 -7.13
C LEU A 473 11.40 28.40 -5.73
N LYS A 474 12.10 27.75 -4.79
CA LYS A 474 12.38 28.31 -3.46
C LYS A 474 13.15 29.63 -3.57
N ASP A 475 14.24 29.66 -4.32
CA ASP A 475 15.09 30.85 -4.44
C ASP A 475 14.32 31.99 -5.13
N MET A 476 13.58 31.66 -6.19
CA MET A 476 12.70 32.62 -6.89
C MET A 476 11.65 33.21 -5.95
N ARG A 477 10.94 32.38 -5.18
CA ARG A 477 9.91 32.83 -4.22
C ARG A 477 10.49 33.70 -3.11
N ARG A 478 11.67 33.35 -2.57
CA ARG A 478 12.39 34.17 -1.59
C ARG A 478 12.73 35.55 -2.15
N SER A 479 13.23 35.61 -3.38
CA SER A 479 13.52 36.88 -4.05
C SER A 479 12.26 37.74 -4.26
N ILE A 480 11.10 37.12 -4.54
CA ILE A 480 9.81 37.82 -4.60
C ILE A 480 9.39 38.34 -3.23
N VAL A 481 9.51 37.53 -2.16
CA VAL A 481 9.24 37.95 -0.77
C VAL A 481 10.08 39.17 -0.40
N VAL A 482 11.37 39.15 -0.71
CA VAL A 482 12.26 40.30 -0.47
C VAL A 482 11.82 41.54 -1.24
N ALA A 483 11.40 41.38 -2.50
CA ALA A 483 10.90 42.49 -3.31
C ALA A 483 9.60 43.07 -2.73
N PHE A 484 8.64 42.22 -2.35
CA PHE A 484 7.39 42.65 -1.74
C PHE A 484 7.60 43.36 -0.41
N HIS A 485 8.42 42.80 0.49
CA HIS A 485 8.76 43.45 1.74
C HIS A 485 9.39 44.83 1.50
N ARG A 486 10.33 44.94 0.56
CA ARG A 486 10.97 46.21 0.21
C ARG A 486 9.98 47.24 -0.34
N ILE A 487 9.00 46.81 -1.13
CA ILE A 487 7.95 47.68 -1.65
C ILE A 487 7.07 48.19 -0.51
N LEU A 488 6.72 47.35 0.46
CA LEU A 488 5.94 47.74 1.64
C LEU A 488 6.71 48.73 2.52
N GLU A 489 8.01 48.52 2.74
CA GLU A 489 8.86 49.47 3.48
C GLU A 489 8.89 50.86 2.82
N LEU A 490 9.01 50.91 1.49
CA LEU A 490 9.11 52.15 0.74
C LEU A 490 7.74 52.80 0.50
N TYR A 491 6.69 51.99 0.38
CA TYR A 491 5.34 52.41 0.01
C TYR A 491 4.27 51.68 0.84
N PRO A 492 4.14 51.98 2.15
CA PRO A 492 3.18 51.30 3.03
C PRO A 492 1.73 51.38 2.55
N GLN A 493 1.36 52.45 1.81
CA GLN A 493 0.02 52.61 1.24
C GLN A 493 -0.40 51.51 0.24
N TYR A 494 0.52 50.63 -0.16
CA TYR A 494 0.28 49.52 -1.09
C TYR A 494 -0.05 48.19 -0.41
N GLU A 495 -0.04 48.14 0.92
CA GLU A 495 -0.33 46.95 1.72
C GLU A 495 -1.61 46.23 1.30
N ASN A 496 -2.69 46.98 1.13
CA ASN A 496 -4.03 46.46 0.81
C ASN A 496 -4.32 46.39 -0.71
N LEU A 497 -3.33 46.67 -1.57
CA LEU A 497 -3.49 46.54 -3.02
C LEU A 497 -3.10 45.12 -3.48
N PRO A 498 -3.55 44.66 -4.66
CA PRO A 498 -3.07 43.42 -5.24
C PRO A 498 -1.55 43.43 -5.42
N PRO A 499 -0.85 42.29 -5.33
CA PRO A 499 0.61 42.29 -5.45
C PRO A 499 1.07 42.83 -6.82
N PRO A 500 2.16 43.61 -6.87
CA PRO A 500 2.75 44.02 -8.14
C PRO A 500 3.33 42.84 -8.89
N VAL A 501 3.46 42.98 -10.20
CA VAL A 501 4.19 42.07 -11.07
C VAL A 501 5.68 42.29 -10.86
N VAL A 502 6.38 41.30 -10.31
CA VAL A 502 7.83 41.31 -10.12
C VAL A 502 8.52 40.72 -11.35
N TRP A 503 9.36 41.54 -11.98
CA TRP A 503 10.17 41.17 -13.13
C TRP A 503 11.58 40.79 -12.71
N MET A 504 11.97 39.55 -13.01
CA MET A 504 13.33 39.05 -12.83
C MET A 504 14.08 39.03 -14.16
N ASP A 505 15.39 39.18 -14.11
CA ASP A 505 16.24 38.98 -15.28
C ASP A 505 16.63 37.51 -15.49
N GLY A 506 17.35 37.22 -16.58
CA GLY A 506 17.79 35.86 -16.89
C GLY A 506 18.86 35.29 -15.95
N ARG A 507 19.31 36.06 -14.95
CA ARG A 507 20.18 35.60 -13.85
C ARG A 507 19.40 35.42 -12.54
N GLY A 508 18.09 35.62 -12.55
CA GLY A 508 17.26 35.52 -11.34
C GLY A 508 17.26 36.75 -10.45
N ASP A 509 17.92 37.83 -10.85
CA ASP A 509 17.90 39.06 -10.08
C ASP A 509 16.57 39.78 -10.30
N VAL A 510 15.93 40.21 -9.22
CA VAL A 510 14.76 41.09 -9.32
C VAL A 510 15.22 42.47 -9.81
N ARG A 511 14.61 42.95 -10.89
CA ARG A 511 14.96 44.24 -11.53
C ARG A 511 13.89 45.29 -11.39
N GLU A 512 12.63 44.92 -11.58
CA GLU A 512 11.51 45.87 -11.65
C GLU A 512 10.29 45.27 -10.93
N ALA A 513 9.44 46.13 -10.35
CA ALA A 513 8.11 45.74 -9.90
C ALA A 513 7.08 46.78 -10.33
N ASP A 514 6.04 46.29 -11.02
CA ASP A 514 5.04 47.11 -11.68
C ASP A 514 3.65 46.67 -11.25
N TYR A 515 2.81 47.59 -10.77
CA TYR A 515 1.37 47.32 -10.74
C TYR A 515 0.89 47.36 -12.18
N ASP A 516 0.13 46.35 -12.62
CA ASP A 516 -0.36 46.20 -14.00
C ASP A 516 -1.23 47.40 -14.40
N SER A 517 -0.55 48.49 -14.72
CA SER A 517 -1.16 49.72 -15.14
C SER A 517 -1.31 49.58 -16.63
N LYS A 518 -2.54 49.30 -17.07
CA LYS A 518 -2.98 49.41 -18.47
C LYS A 518 -2.71 50.80 -19.10
N ALA A 519 -1.96 51.68 -18.44
CA ALA A 519 -1.76 53.10 -18.74
C ALA A 519 -0.28 53.51 -18.89
N GLY A 520 0.67 52.58 -18.99
CA GLY A 520 2.06 52.92 -19.33
C GLY A 520 2.79 53.81 -18.31
N LYS A 521 2.49 53.64 -17.01
CA LYS A 521 3.25 54.32 -15.94
C LYS A 521 4.61 53.65 -15.72
N SER A 522 5.58 54.46 -15.27
CA SER A 522 6.92 54.02 -14.85
C SER A 522 6.86 52.91 -13.80
N PRO A 523 7.90 52.05 -13.73
CA PRO A 523 8.01 51.07 -12.67
C PRO A 523 7.93 51.74 -11.30
N ILE A 524 7.21 51.12 -10.37
CA ILE A 524 7.02 51.67 -9.02
C ILE A 524 8.29 51.46 -8.19
N TRP A 525 9.01 50.38 -8.49
CA TRP A 525 10.29 50.09 -7.89
C TRP A 525 11.23 49.51 -8.94
N THR A 526 12.44 50.06 -9.00
CA THR A 526 13.54 49.54 -9.79
C THR A 526 14.67 49.20 -8.84
N ASN A 527 15.14 47.97 -8.90
CA ASN A 527 16.23 47.52 -8.07
C ASN A 527 17.56 47.98 -8.66
N HIS A 528 18.21 48.94 -7.99
CA HIS A 528 19.55 49.38 -8.35
C HIS A 528 20.65 48.56 -7.66
N GLU A 529 20.31 47.71 -6.68
CA GLU A 529 21.24 46.81 -6.01
C GLU A 529 21.45 45.58 -6.88
N SER A 530 22.59 45.51 -7.59
CA SER A 530 23.03 44.28 -8.24
C SER A 530 23.68 43.35 -7.21
N ASN A 531 23.45 42.02 -7.32
CA ASN A 531 24.00 40.99 -6.44
C ASN A 531 23.59 41.09 -4.96
N ILE A 532 22.32 40.85 -4.67
CA ILE A 532 21.91 40.51 -3.29
C ILE A 532 22.39 39.09 -3.02
N ASN A 533 23.36 38.93 -2.11
CA ASN A 533 23.85 37.60 -1.73
C ASN A 533 22.82 36.84 -0.86
N ASP A 534 22.98 35.52 -0.75
CA ASP A 534 22.06 34.66 -0.01
C ASP A 534 21.85 35.10 1.45
N SER A 535 22.90 35.61 2.11
CA SER A 535 22.81 36.08 3.50
C SER A 535 21.93 37.32 3.66
N VAL A 536 21.92 38.22 2.67
CA VAL A 536 21.05 39.40 2.67
C VAL A 536 19.61 38.98 2.35
N ILE A 537 19.42 38.00 1.45
CA ILE A 537 18.09 37.43 1.18
C ILE A 537 17.53 36.82 2.47
N GLU A 538 18.30 36.00 3.17
CA GLU A 538 17.86 35.32 4.40
C GLU A 538 17.52 36.32 5.52
N ASN A 539 18.33 37.36 5.71
CA ASN A 539 18.02 38.43 6.67
C ASN A 539 16.72 39.17 6.30
N ARG A 540 16.54 39.52 5.02
CA ARG A 540 15.32 40.21 4.58
C ARG A 540 14.07 39.32 4.65
N VAL A 541 14.20 38.02 4.41
CA VAL A 541 13.12 37.04 4.62
C VAL A 541 12.73 37.00 6.10
N GLU A 542 13.70 37.03 7.02
CA GLU A 542 13.43 37.05 8.46
C GLU A 542 12.78 38.38 8.90
N GLN A 543 13.21 39.51 8.33
CA GLN A 543 12.55 40.80 8.55
C GLN A 543 11.09 40.77 8.07
N ALA A 544 10.82 40.16 6.91
CA ALA A 544 9.45 40.01 6.41
C ALA A 544 8.59 39.12 7.31
N ARG A 545 9.16 38.07 7.92
CA ARG A 545 8.45 37.26 8.93
C ARG A 545 8.14 38.07 10.19
N SER A 546 9.11 38.84 10.68
CA SER A 546 8.91 39.73 11.84
C SER A 546 7.80 40.75 11.54
N TYR A 547 7.82 41.36 10.36
CA TYR A 547 6.77 42.29 9.92
C TYR A 547 5.39 41.65 9.95
N LEU A 548 5.23 40.44 9.42
CA LEU A 548 3.94 39.73 9.43
C LEU A 548 3.48 39.32 10.83
N SER A 549 4.40 39.00 11.75
CA SER A 549 4.04 38.67 13.14
C SER A 549 3.47 39.85 13.92
N GLU A 550 3.70 41.08 13.46
CA GLU A 550 3.06 42.28 14.01
C GLU A 550 1.62 42.48 13.47
N HIS A 551 1.22 41.70 12.47
CA HIS A 551 -0.08 41.75 11.79
C HIS A 551 -0.89 40.46 12.02
N ASP A 552 -1.02 40.04 13.29
CA ASP A 552 -1.68 38.79 13.73
C ASP A 552 -3.15 38.64 13.28
N ASP A 553 -3.80 39.74 12.85
CA ASP A 553 -5.19 39.75 12.39
C ASP A 553 -5.38 39.26 10.93
N LEU A 554 -4.30 38.95 10.20
CA LEU A 554 -4.39 38.51 8.82
C LEU A 554 -4.87 37.07 8.72
N GLU A 555 -6.06 36.88 8.16
CA GLU A 555 -6.50 35.54 7.77
C GLU A 555 -5.54 35.00 6.69
N PRO A 556 -4.98 33.78 6.85
CA PRO A 556 -4.00 33.20 5.93
C PRO A 556 -4.53 32.88 4.52
N HIS A 557 -5.72 33.37 4.18
CA HIS A 557 -6.43 33.14 2.93
C HIS A 557 -6.76 34.41 2.15
N ASP A 558 -6.34 35.60 2.61
CA ASP A 558 -6.45 36.80 1.77
C ASP A 558 -5.41 36.78 0.63
N ASP A 559 -5.77 36.06 -0.41
CA ASP A 559 -4.99 35.94 -1.64
C ASP A 559 -5.12 37.19 -2.55
N THR A 560 -5.80 38.24 -2.09
CA THR A 560 -6.11 39.42 -2.91
C THR A 560 -5.25 40.64 -2.60
N SER A 561 -4.66 40.71 -1.40
CA SER A 561 -3.75 41.78 -0.99
C SER A 561 -2.27 41.39 -1.10
N LEU A 562 -1.39 42.38 -1.20
CA LEU A 562 0.06 42.21 -1.21
C LEU A 562 0.54 41.57 0.10
N ILE A 563 0.02 42.02 1.24
CA ILE A 563 0.40 41.49 2.55
C ILE A 563 -0.07 40.04 2.74
N GLY A 564 -1.29 39.69 2.32
CA GLY A 564 -1.77 38.32 2.38
C GLY A 564 -0.99 37.38 1.45
N ARG A 565 -0.56 37.86 0.27
CA ARG A 565 0.31 37.11 -0.65
C ARG A 565 1.74 36.94 -0.14
N LEU A 566 2.28 37.95 0.55
CA LEU A 566 3.55 37.86 1.26
C LEU A 566 3.47 36.78 2.35
N ALA A 567 2.39 36.77 3.13
CA ALA A 567 2.11 35.75 4.15
C ALA A 567 2.00 34.34 3.56
N HIS A 568 1.30 34.19 2.43
CA HIS A 568 1.17 32.90 1.75
C HIS A 568 2.54 32.37 1.28
N LEU A 569 3.39 33.20 0.65
CA LEU A 569 4.73 32.77 0.22
C LEU A 569 5.62 32.35 1.40
N LEU A 570 5.58 33.11 2.50
CA LEU A 570 6.33 32.80 3.72
C LEU A 570 5.82 31.53 4.41
N TYR A 571 4.49 31.31 4.40
CA TYR A 571 3.88 30.07 4.89
C TYR A 571 4.38 28.85 4.09
N LEU A 572 4.39 28.92 2.76
CA LEU A 572 4.89 27.82 1.92
C LEU A 572 6.36 27.51 2.18
N GLU A 573 7.18 28.54 2.43
CA GLU A 573 8.57 28.37 2.81
C GLU A 573 8.73 27.62 4.14
N TYR A 574 7.94 27.99 5.16
CA TYR A 574 8.02 27.41 6.51
C TYR A 574 7.62 25.93 6.53
N TYR A 575 6.57 25.56 5.80
CA TYR A 575 6.08 24.18 5.78
C TYR A 575 6.80 23.26 4.79
N GLY A 576 7.79 23.76 4.05
CA GLY A 576 8.59 22.97 3.10
C GLY A 576 7.73 22.29 2.02
N LYS A 577 6.60 22.91 1.66
CA LYS A 577 5.71 22.37 0.62
C LYS A 577 6.25 22.66 -0.77
#